data_AF-A0A922NPY3-F1
#
_entry.id   AF-A0A922NPY3-F1
#
_cell.length_a   1.000
_cell.length_b   1.000
_cell.length_c   1.000
_cell.angle_alpha   90.00
_cell.angle_beta   90.00
_cell.angle_gamma   90.00
#
_symmetry.space_group_name_H-M   'P 1'
#
loop_
_entity.id
_entity.type
_entity.pdbx_description
1 polymer ?
#
loop_
_entity_poly.entity_id
_entity_poly.type
_entity_poly.pdbx_seq_one_letter_code
_entity_poly.pdbx_strand_id
1 'polypeptide(L)'
;MASLFRTGQVLRGRLGTYTITKQLRSTVWFAKDQAQKPVVIKGVQNHVRVENERDVLQRFQHRTPYIRGMIDELEHPSDPVTIALQYTEKRLETCISP
;
A
#
# COMPACT_ATOMS: atom_id res chain seq x y z
N MET A 1 17.51 -10.76 3.34
CA MET A 1 16.14 -10.57 3.91
C MET A 1 15.13 -11.00 2.86
N ALA A 2 14.14 -11.80 3.24
CA ALA A 2 13.08 -12.23 2.32
C ALA A 2 12.12 -11.05 2.04
N SER A 3 11.58 -10.96 0.81
CA SER A 3 10.51 -10.02 0.51
C SER A 3 9.27 -10.37 1.33
N LEU A 4 8.62 -9.35 1.90
CA LEU A 4 7.38 -9.51 2.68
C LEU A 4 6.26 -10.14 1.84
N PHE A 5 6.15 -9.74 0.57
CA PHE A 5 5.18 -10.28 -0.36
C PHE A 5 5.85 -10.82 -1.64
N ARG A 6 5.18 -11.78 -2.28
CA ARG A 6 5.65 -12.40 -3.53
C ARG A 6 4.77 -11.99 -4.70
N THR A 7 5.35 -11.90 -5.90
CA THR A 7 4.56 -11.73 -7.13
C THR A 7 3.56 -12.88 -7.29
N GLY A 8 2.32 -12.55 -7.66
CA GLY A 8 1.20 -13.48 -7.74
C GLY A 8 0.46 -13.70 -6.42
N GLN A 9 0.99 -13.22 -5.30
CA GLN A 9 0.30 -13.32 -4.01
C GLN A 9 -0.96 -12.45 -3.99
N VAL A 10 -2.07 -13.02 -3.53
CA VAL A 10 -3.32 -12.31 -3.30
C VAL A 10 -3.37 -11.85 -1.84
N LEU A 11 -3.60 -10.57 -1.65
CA LEU A 11 -3.83 -9.93 -0.36
C LEU A 11 -5.30 -9.54 -0.25
N ARG A 12 -5.85 -9.61 0.97
CA ARG A 12 -7.24 -9.26 1.23
C ARG A 12 -7.30 -8.04 2.14
N GLY A 13 -7.98 -6.99 1.67
CA GLY A 13 -8.35 -5.83 2.47
C GLY A 13 -9.84 -5.81 2.80
N ARG A 14 -10.26 -4.70 3.41
CA ARG A 14 -11.66 -4.49 3.82
C ARG A 14 -12.58 -4.29 2.63
N LEU A 15 -12.08 -3.63 1.58
CA LEU A 15 -12.87 -3.25 0.41
C LEU A 15 -12.69 -4.19 -0.78
N GLY A 16 -11.65 -5.04 -0.78
CA GLY A 16 -11.42 -5.95 -1.89
C GLY A 16 -10.17 -6.82 -1.76
N THR A 17 -9.78 -7.41 -2.89
CA THR A 17 -8.58 -8.23 -3.01
C THR A 17 -7.58 -7.59 -3.98
N TYR A 18 -6.30 -7.79 -3.69
CA TYR A 18 -5.20 -7.17 -4.42
C TYR A 18 -4.16 -8.23 -4.78
N THR A 19 -3.81 -8.33 -6.05
CA THR A 19 -2.80 -9.28 -6.51
C THR A 19 -1.47 -8.57 -6.73
N ILE A 20 -0.43 -8.97 -5.99
CA ILE A 20 0.92 -8.41 -6.14
C ILE A 20 1.46 -8.73 -7.53
N THR A 21 1.89 -7.71 -8.25
CA THR A 21 2.44 -7.86 -9.62
C THR A 21 3.94 -7.68 -9.65
N LYS A 22 4.51 -6.79 -8.82
CA LYS A 22 5.94 -6.50 -8.82
C LYS A 22 6.37 -5.86 -7.51
N GLN A 23 7.53 -6.25 -7.00
CA GLN A 23 8.19 -5.51 -5.92
C GLN A 23 8.95 -4.30 -6.49
N LEU A 24 8.74 -3.12 -5.92
CA LEU A 24 9.46 -1.89 -6.30
C LEU A 24 10.60 -1.59 -5.35
N ARG A 25 10.34 -1.73 -4.04
CA ARG A 25 11.31 -1.53 -2.96
C ARG A 25 11.08 -2.55 -1.86
N SER A 26 11.91 -2.53 -0.82
CA SER A 26 11.79 -3.42 0.33
C SER A 26 10.43 -3.36 1.02
N THR A 27 9.74 -2.21 0.97
CA THR A 27 8.46 -1.95 1.65
C THR A 27 7.33 -1.53 0.70
N VAL A 28 7.55 -1.59 -0.62
CA VAL A 28 6.61 -1.08 -1.62
C VAL A 28 6.46 -2.06 -2.78
N TRP A 29 5.22 -2.39 -3.11
CA TRP A 29 4.86 -3.29 -4.19
C TRP A 29 3.80 -2.68 -5.09
N PHE A 30 3.83 -3.03 -6.37
CA PHE A 30 2.68 -2.88 -7.25
C PHE A 30 1.73 -4.05 -7.06
N ALA A 31 0.45 -3.73 -7.13
CA ALA A 31 -0.62 -4.72 -7.20
C ALA A 31 -1.71 -4.26 -8.17
N LYS A 32 -2.65 -5.16 -8.44
CA LYS A 32 -3.90 -4.86 -9.12
C LYS A 32 -5.07 -5.18 -8.23
N ASP A 33 -6.08 -4.31 -8.25
CA ASP A 33 -7.37 -4.59 -7.63
C ASP A 33 -8.21 -5.57 -8.48
N GLN A 34 -9.42 -5.87 -8.02
CA GLN A 34 -10.38 -6.73 -8.72
C GLN A 34 -10.79 -6.19 -10.09
N ALA A 35 -10.76 -4.87 -10.28
CA ALA A 35 -11.05 -4.19 -11.54
C ALA A 35 -9.80 -4.04 -12.44
N GLN A 36 -8.70 -4.74 -12.13
CA GLN A 36 -7.41 -4.66 -12.83
C GLN A 36 -6.76 -3.27 -12.81
N LYS A 37 -7.20 -2.36 -11.94
CA LYS A 37 -6.58 -1.04 -11.80
C LYS A 37 -5.29 -1.15 -10.99
N PRO A 38 -4.23 -0.40 -11.36
CA PRO A 38 -2.99 -0.40 -10.64
C PRO A 38 -3.16 0.26 -9.26
N VAL A 39 -2.60 -0.39 -8.24
CA VAL A 39 -2.50 0.15 -6.88
C VAL A 39 -1.09 -0.04 -6.33
N VAL A 40 -0.76 0.72 -5.29
CA VAL A 40 0.50 0.57 -4.56
C VAL A 40 0.21 -0.04 -3.20
N ILE A 41 0.88 -1.15 -2.88
CA ILE A 41 0.84 -1.77 -1.56
C ILE A 41 2.07 -1.34 -0.77
N LYS A 42 1.87 -0.93 0.47
CA LYS A 42 2.95 -0.63 1.42
C LYS A 42 2.79 -1.43 2.70
N GLY A 43 3.89 -2.00 3.15
CA GLY A 43 3.97 -2.80 4.36
C GLY A 43 5.42 -2.92 4.82
N VAL A 44 5.65 -2.96 6.14
CA VAL A 44 6.98 -3.09 6.72
C VAL A 44 6.89 -3.91 8.00
N GLN A 45 7.72 -4.95 8.12
CA GLN A 45 7.75 -5.78 9.32
C GLN A 45 8.35 -5.02 10.50
N ASN A 46 7.79 -5.19 11.70
CA ASN A 46 8.35 -4.68 12.97
C ASN A 46 8.62 -3.17 13.00
N HIS A 47 7.84 -2.36 12.28
CA HIS A 47 8.00 -0.91 12.27
C HIS A 47 6.66 -0.16 12.13
N VAL A 48 6.40 0.79 13.03
CA VAL A 48 5.17 1.60 13.11
C VAL A 48 4.98 2.62 11.98
N ARG A 49 5.85 2.64 10.96
CA ARG A 49 5.85 3.70 9.95
C ARG A 49 4.61 3.67 9.08
N VAL A 50 4.12 2.47 8.76
CA VAL A 50 2.92 2.30 7.94
C VAL A 50 1.67 2.62 8.75
N GLU A 51 1.65 2.38 10.06
CA GLU A 51 0.58 2.82 10.97
C GLU A 51 0.48 4.35 11.00
N ASN A 52 1.61 5.04 11.17
CA ASN A 52 1.64 6.50 11.13
C ASN A 52 1.17 7.05 9.78
N GLU A 53 1.57 6.42 8.67
CA GLU A 53 1.10 6.78 7.34
C GLU A 53 -0.41 6.59 7.21
N ARG A 54 -0.94 5.43 7.66
CA ARG A 54 -2.38 5.15 7.69
C ARG A 54 -3.14 6.24 8.44
N ASP A 55 -2.71 6.61 9.64
CA ASP A 55 -3.42 7.57 10.49
C ASP A 55 -3.45 8.99 9.89
N VAL A 56 -2.31 9.41 9.33
CA VAL A 56 -2.24 10.68 8.60
C VAL A 56 -3.16 10.66 7.39
N LEU A 57 -3.15 9.59 6.59
CA LEU A 57 -3.99 9.48 5.41
C LEU A 57 -5.48 9.48 5.77
N GLN A 58 -5.90 8.68 6.76
CA GLN A 58 -7.29 8.67 7.23
C GLN A 58 -7.78 10.06 7.68
N ARG A 59 -6.92 10.84 8.34
CA ARG A 59 -7.29 12.17 8.84
C ARG A 59 -7.35 13.25 7.77
N PHE A 60 -6.43 13.22 6.79
CA PHE A 60 -6.19 14.36 5.90
C PHE A 60 -6.58 14.12 4.44
N GLN A 61 -6.75 12.87 3.96
CA GLN A 61 -6.99 12.60 2.54
C GLN A 61 -8.27 13.25 1.99
N HIS A 62 -9.29 13.44 2.83
CA HIS A 62 -10.54 14.09 2.43
C HIS A 62 -10.49 15.63 2.55
N ARG A 63 -9.41 16.18 3.11
CA ARG A 63 -9.22 17.62 3.34
C ARG A 63 -8.36 18.27 2.26
N THR A 64 -7.65 17.49 1.46
CA THR A 64 -6.76 18.02 0.43
C THR A 64 -6.55 17.02 -0.72
N PRO A 65 -6.61 17.47 -1.98
CA PRO A 65 -6.32 16.61 -3.13
C PRO A 65 -4.81 16.38 -3.34
N TYR A 66 -3.95 17.05 -2.55
CA TYR A 66 -2.49 17.00 -2.73
C TYR A 66 -1.82 15.82 -2.02
N ILE A 67 -2.58 15.06 -1.23
CA ILE A 67 -2.12 13.85 -0.56
C ILE A 67 -2.66 12.64 -1.32
N ARG A 68 -1.81 11.65 -1.57
CA ARG A 68 -2.22 10.39 -2.20
C ARG A 68 -3.22 9.68 -1.29
N GLY A 69 -4.39 9.35 -1.80
CA GLY A 69 -5.43 8.67 -1.03
C GLY A 69 -5.05 7.23 -0.66
N MET A 70 -5.39 6.85 0.56
CA MET A 70 -5.45 5.45 0.99
C MET A 70 -6.74 4.85 0.44
N ILE A 71 -6.62 3.74 -0.28
CA ILE A 71 -7.78 3.02 -0.81
C ILE A 71 -8.32 2.06 0.24
N ASP A 72 -7.44 1.31 0.90
CA ASP A 72 -7.85 0.20 1.75
C ASP A 72 -6.77 -0.14 2.78
N GLU A 73 -7.18 -0.80 3.85
CA GLU A 73 -6.31 -1.42 4.85
C GLU A 73 -6.41 -2.93 4.68
N LEU A 74 -5.26 -3.60 4.56
CA LEU A 74 -5.22 -5.05 4.36
C LEU A 74 -5.46 -5.75 5.69
N GLU A 75 -6.41 -6.68 5.71
CA GLU A 75 -6.74 -7.48 6.88
C GLU A 75 -5.94 -8.79 6.92
N HIS A 76 -5.56 -9.30 5.75
CA HIS A 76 -4.80 -10.55 5.63
C HIS A 76 -3.64 -10.38 4.65
N PRO A 77 -2.37 -10.44 5.15
CA PRO A 77 -2.00 -10.62 6.56
C PRO A 77 -2.33 -9.37 7.41
N SER A 78 -2.67 -9.58 8.69
CA SER A 78 -2.96 -8.51 9.66
C SER A 78 -1.71 -7.94 10.33
N ASP A 79 -0.61 -8.71 10.34
CA ASP A 79 0.72 -8.28 10.77
C ASP A 79 1.73 -8.58 9.65
N PRO A 80 2.45 -7.57 9.14
CA PRO A 80 2.44 -6.18 9.56
C PRO A 80 1.27 -5.39 8.97
N VAL A 81 0.95 -4.24 9.59
CA VAL A 81 -0.01 -3.30 9.03
C VAL A 81 0.39 -2.97 7.60
N THR A 82 -0.54 -3.25 6.69
CA THR A 82 -0.31 -3.12 5.25
C THR A 82 -1.47 -2.32 4.66
N ILE A 83 -1.16 -1.31 3.86
CA ILE A 83 -2.17 -0.42 3.26
C ILE A 83 -2.07 -0.42 1.73
N ALA A 84 -3.22 -0.30 1.09
CA ALA A 84 -3.35 -0.07 -0.34
C ALA A 84 -3.53 1.43 -0.61
N LEU A 85 -2.75 1.96 -1.54
CA LEU A 85 -2.72 3.37 -1.91
C LEU A 85 -3.03 3.55 -3.38
N GLN A 86 -3.64 4.70 -3.71
CA GLN A 86 -3.91 5.07 -5.09
C GLN A 86 -2.62 5.19 -5.90
N TYR A 87 -2.59 4.56 -7.07
CA TYR A 87 -1.52 4.75 -8.03
C TYR A 87 -1.60 6.15 -8.65
N THR A 88 -0.47 6.86 -8.70
CA THR A 88 -0.37 8.18 -9.35
C THR A 88 0.91 8.22 -10.18
N GLU A 89 0.77 8.36 -11.51
CA GLU A 89 1.89 8.36 -12.46
C GLU A 89 2.93 9.45 -12.16
N LYS A 90 2.47 10.62 -11.66
CA LYS A 90 3.33 11.78 -11.38
C LYS A 90 4.34 11.61 -10.24
N ARG A 91 4.33 10.51 -9.47
CA ARG A 91 5.08 10.43 -8.20
C ARG A 91 5.56 9.03 -7.86
N LEU A 92 6.21 8.38 -8.82
CA LEU A 92 6.82 7.06 -8.62
C LEU A 92 8.16 7.13 -7.87
N GLU A 93 8.88 8.24 -7.97
CA GLU A 93 10.24 8.39 -7.44
C GLU A 93 10.30 8.78 -5.96
N THR A 94 9.21 9.33 -5.40
CA THR A 94 9.19 9.95 -4.05
C THR A 94 8.45 9.13 -2.99
N CYS A 95 8.26 7.82 -3.18
CA CYS A 95 7.88 6.93 -2.07
C CYS A 95 9.08 6.72 -1.14
N ILE A 96 9.60 7.83 -0.61
CA ILE A 96 10.79 7.97 0.21
C ILE A 96 10.39 8.90 1.35
N SER A 97 10.06 8.31 2.49
CA SER A 97 10.58 8.88 3.73
C SER A 97 11.91 8.17 3.98
N PRO A 98 13.01 8.89 4.25
CA PRO A 98 14.25 8.28 4.71
C PRO A 98 14.01 7.41 5.95
#